data_AF-A0A1D6LK60-F1
#
_entry.id   AF-A0A1D6LK60-F1
#
_cell.length_a   1.000
_cell.length_b   1.000
_cell.length_c   1.000
_cell.angle_alpha   90.00
_cell.angle_beta   90.00
_cell.angle_gamma   90.00
#
_symmetry.space_group_name_H-M   'P 1'
#
loop_
_entity.id
_entity.type
_entity.pdbx_description
1 polymer ?
#
loop_
_entity_poly.entity_id
_entity_poly.type
_entity_poly.pdbx_seq_one_letter_code
_entity_poly.pdbx_strand_id
1 'polypeptide(L)'
;MPPVKAEDLVVHAVKEQFAGLDYCITSPPPPWITTVLVGFQHYLVMLGTTVLIATIIVHFGTRLPAVMSGSYTYIYPVVAIILSQRYALLIDPLERFVFTMRSLQGVLIIVGVFQAVVGFFGIWRVFIRFLSPLTAVPFVTLTGLGLFFSAFPGVTKCIEVGLPALVLLVIFAEYASHVFAKGSFVFSRCPVLVTVVIIWIYAEILTAAGAYNQLGIT
;
A
#
# COMPACT_ATOMS: atom_id res chain seq x y z
N MET A 1 33.17 12.08 -12.39
CA MET A 1 32.29 11.94 -13.57
C MET A 1 31.77 13.33 -13.93
N PRO A 2 31.90 13.77 -15.18
CA PRO A 2 31.25 15.01 -15.62
C PRO A 2 29.72 14.85 -15.59
N PRO A 3 28.95 15.93 -15.36
CA PRO A 3 27.50 15.85 -15.30
C PRO A 3 26.94 15.53 -16.70
N VAL A 4 26.20 14.43 -16.80
CA VAL A 4 25.47 14.05 -18.02
C VAL A 4 24.33 15.04 -18.22
N LYS A 5 24.31 15.67 -19.40
CA LYS A 5 23.30 16.66 -19.80
C LYS A 5 21.92 15.99 -19.86
N ALA A 6 20.91 16.65 -19.31
CA ALA A 6 19.54 16.11 -19.17
C ALA A 6 18.81 15.90 -20.52
N GLU A 7 19.43 16.26 -21.63
CA GLU A 7 18.85 16.36 -22.97
C GLU A 7 18.86 15.03 -23.72
N ASP A 8 19.83 14.14 -23.44
CA ASP A 8 20.02 12.85 -24.12
C ASP A 8 19.43 11.65 -23.37
N LEU A 9 18.80 11.90 -22.21
CA LEU A 9 18.14 10.86 -21.43
C LEU A 9 16.74 10.64 -21.97
N VAL A 10 16.59 9.61 -22.82
CA VAL A 10 15.27 9.10 -23.19
C VAL A 10 14.60 8.59 -21.92
N VAL A 11 13.75 9.44 -21.35
CA VAL A 11 12.88 9.14 -20.23
C VAL A 11 11.83 8.16 -20.72
N HIS A 12 12.16 6.87 -20.68
CA HIS A 12 11.13 5.86 -20.79
C HIS A 12 10.24 6.00 -19.56
N ALA A 13 8.96 6.34 -19.75
CA ALA A 13 7.98 6.23 -18.69
C ALA A 13 8.08 4.81 -18.09
N VAL A 14 7.95 4.63 -16.78
CA VAL A 14 8.13 3.29 -16.18
C VAL A 14 7.18 2.24 -16.75
N LYS A 15 6.05 2.66 -17.34
CA LYS A 15 5.18 1.76 -18.12
C LYS A 15 5.88 1.15 -19.37
N GLU A 16 6.84 1.85 -19.96
CA GLU A 16 7.60 1.47 -21.16
C GLU A 16 8.90 0.71 -20.81
N GLN A 17 9.50 0.94 -19.64
CA GLN A 17 10.70 0.19 -19.20
C GLN A 17 10.38 -1.27 -18.83
N PHE A 18 9.10 -1.58 -18.65
CA PHE A 18 8.58 -2.94 -18.49
C PHE A 18 7.70 -3.32 -19.69
N ALA A 19 8.09 -2.98 -20.92
CA ALA A 19 7.38 -3.33 -22.17
C ALA A 19 7.28 -4.85 -22.48
N GLY A 20 7.49 -5.70 -21.48
CA GLY A 20 7.23 -7.15 -21.51
C GLY A 20 6.97 -7.75 -20.12
N LEU A 21 6.77 -6.92 -19.09
CA LEU A 21 6.48 -7.35 -17.72
C LEU A 21 5.09 -6.86 -17.34
N ASP A 22 4.11 -7.40 -18.05
CA ASP A 22 2.72 -7.34 -17.63
C ASP A 22 2.56 -8.23 -16.41
N TYR A 23 2.82 -7.65 -15.24
CA TYR A 23 2.40 -8.25 -13.99
C TYR A 23 0.87 -8.27 -14.00
N CYS A 24 0.32 -9.42 -14.34
CA CYS A 24 -0.75 -9.89 -13.51
C CYS A 24 -0.17 -10.47 -12.23
N ILE A 25 -1.02 -10.81 -11.26
CA ILE A 25 -0.66 -11.76 -10.21
C ILE A 25 -0.41 -13.16 -10.84
N THR A 26 0.16 -13.22 -12.04
CA THR A 26 0.57 -14.39 -12.82
C THR A 26 1.94 -14.91 -12.38
N SER A 27 2.58 -14.29 -11.38
CA SER A 27 3.46 -15.09 -10.53
C SER A 27 2.57 -16.13 -9.86
N PRO A 28 2.78 -17.44 -10.08
CA PRO A 28 2.02 -18.46 -9.38
C PRO A 28 2.03 -18.09 -7.89
N PRO A 29 0.86 -18.11 -7.22
CA PRO A 29 0.78 -17.71 -5.83
C PRO A 29 1.92 -18.41 -5.07
N PRO A 30 2.77 -17.65 -4.35
CA PRO A 30 3.91 -18.22 -3.68
C PRO A 30 3.42 -19.33 -2.75
N PRO A 31 4.19 -20.43 -2.57
CA PRO A 31 3.73 -21.60 -1.83
C PRO A 31 3.08 -21.17 -0.51
N TRP A 32 1.88 -21.68 -0.22
CA TRP A 32 1.04 -21.21 0.89
C TRP A 32 1.81 -21.05 2.21
N ILE A 33 2.77 -21.93 2.48
CA ILE A 33 3.65 -21.89 3.66
C ILE A 33 4.44 -20.58 3.71
N THR A 34 5.06 -20.17 2.60
CA THR A 34 5.86 -18.94 2.54
C THR A 34 5.00 -17.70 2.79
N THR A 35 3.78 -17.68 2.22
CA THR A 35 2.80 -16.60 2.43
C THR A 35 2.37 -16.52 3.90
N VAL A 36 2.07 -17.66 4.52
CA VAL A 36 1.72 -17.72 5.95
C VAL A 36 2.87 -17.24 6.83
N LEU A 37 4.11 -17.64 6.53
CA LEU A 37 5.29 -17.23 7.29
C LEU A 37 5.56 -15.74 7.16
N VAL A 38 5.53 -15.18 5.95
CA VAL A 38 5.72 -13.74 5.72
C VAL A 38 4.57 -12.95 6.33
N GLY A 39 3.34 -13.45 6.26
CA GLY A 39 2.17 -12.85 6.92
C GLY A 39 2.32 -12.83 8.45
N PHE A 40 2.77 -13.95 9.04
CA PHE A 40 3.07 -14.04 10.46
C PHE A 40 4.19 -13.10 10.88
N GLN A 41 5.26 -13.00 10.07
CA GLN A 41 6.34 -12.04 10.29
C GLN A 41 5.81 -10.60 10.30
N HIS A 42 5.00 -10.21 9.31
CA HIS A 42 4.39 -8.88 9.27
C HIS A 42 3.49 -8.62 10.48
N TYR A 43 2.71 -9.62 10.89
CA TYR A 43 1.87 -9.52 12.09
C TYR A 43 2.71 -9.25 13.34
N LEU A 44 3.80 -10.00 13.55
CA LEU A 44 4.70 -9.79 14.69
C LEU A 44 5.37 -8.42 14.66
N VAL A 45 5.83 -7.99 13.48
CA VAL A 45 6.47 -6.66 13.31
C VAL A 45 5.48 -5.55 13.64
N MET A 46 4.26 -5.60 13.10
CA MET A 46 3.22 -4.59 13.34
C MET A 46 2.75 -4.57 14.80
N LEU A 47 2.57 -5.75 15.41
CA LEU A 47 2.21 -5.86 16.82
C LEU A 47 3.31 -5.31 17.72
N GLY A 48 4.57 -5.68 17.44
CA GLY A 48 5.75 -5.19 18.16
C GLY A 48 5.88 -3.67 18.09
N THR A 49 5.78 -3.07 16.90
CA THR A 49 5.86 -1.61 16.75
C THR A 49 4.69 -0.89 17.43
N THR A 50 3.48 -1.42 17.34
CA THR A 50 2.30 -0.81 17.97
C THR A 50 2.44 -0.80 19.49
N VAL A 51 2.88 -1.91 20.09
CA VAL A 51 3.07 -2.01 21.55
C VAL A 51 4.23 -1.13 22.02
N LEU A 52 5.37 -1.09 21.29
CA LEU A 52 6.50 -0.23 21.64
C LEU A 52 6.11 1.26 21.58
N ILE A 53 5.45 1.69 20.52
CA ILE A 53 5.01 3.08 20.37
C ILE A 53 3.96 3.43 21.43
N ALA A 54 2.97 2.56 21.65
CA ALA A 54 1.92 2.77 22.65
C ALA A 54 2.49 2.84 24.07
N THR A 55 3.44 1.98 24.44
CA THR A 55 4.07 2.02 25.78
C THR A 55 4.84 3.32 26.02
N ILE A 56 5.59 3.81 25.02
CA ILE A 56 6.29 5.09 25.09
C ILE A 56 5.29 6.26 25.22
N ILE A 57 4.24 6.30 24.40
CA ILE A 57 3.26 7.40 24.37
C ILE A 57 2.38 7.41 25.63
N VAL A 58 1.97 6.24 26.13
CA VAL A 58 1.19 6.12 27.37
C VAL A 58 2.00 6.60 28.58
N HIS A 59 3.32 6.41 28.58
CA HIS A 59 4.19 6.98 29.59
C HIS A 59 4.32 8.51 29.50
N PHE A 60 4.29 9.07 28.28
CA PHE A 60 4.62 10.47 28.04
C PHE A 60 3.46 11.43 27.75
N GLY A 61 2.21 10.99 27.49
CA GLY A 61 1.20 12.00 27.13
C GLY A 61 -0.28 11.64 27.00
N THR A 62 -0.71 10.42 26.68
CA THR A 62 -2.15 10.16 26.46
C THR A 62 -2.61 8.77 26.92
N ARG A 63 -3.66 8.72 27.75
CA ARG A 63 -4.31 7.48 28.23
C ARG A 63 -5.35 6.94 27.25
N LEU A 64 -5.12 7.10 25.94
CA LEU A 64 -6.06 6.68 24.90
C LEU A 64 -5.49 5.46 24.17
N PRO A 65 -6.27 4.38 23.97
CA PRO A 65 -5.85 3.26 23.13
C PRO A 65 -5.81 3.71 21.68
N ALA A 66 -4.63 4.07 21.19
CA ALA A 66 -4.40 4.47 19.80
C ALA A 66 -3.58 3.39 19.07
N VAL A 67 -4.16 2.83 18.00
CA VAL A 67 -3.45 1.95 17.08
C VAL A 67 -2.77 2.83 16.03
N MET A 68 -1.45 2.81 15.97
CA MET A 68 -0.67 3.57 15.00
C MET A 68 -0.25 2.63 13.86
N SER A 69 -0.67 2.94 12.64
CA SER A 69 -0.24 2.25 11.43
C SER A 69 0.52 3.22 10.52
N GLY A 70 1.21 2.68 9.51
CA GLY A 70 1.81 3.50 8.46
C GLY A 70 0.75 4.30 7.70
N SER A 71 1.00 5.59 7.46
CA SER A 71 0.07 6.44 6.72
C SER A 71 0.09 6.09 5.23
N TYR A 72 -1.09 5.80 4.66
CA TYR A 72 -1.27 5.56 3.23
C TYR A 72 -0.91 6.78 2.38
N THR A 73 -0.86 7.98 2.98
CA THR A 73 -0.42 9.21 2.29
C THR A 73 1.04 9.14 1.83
N TYR A 74 1.88 8.29 2.45
CA TYR A 74 3.26 8.12 2.02
C TYR A 74 3.42 7.30 0.73
N ILE A 75 2.38 6.60 0.26
CA ILE A 75 2.46 5.82 -0.98
C ILE A 75 2.80 6.71 -2.17
N TYR A 76 2.13 7.87 -2.31
CA TYR A 76 2.36 8.79 -3.42
C TYR A 76 3.82 9.32 -3.49
N PRO A 77 4.39 9.91 -2.42
CA PRO A 77 5.77 10.37 -2.46
C PRO A 77 6.77 9.22 -2.62
N VAL A 78 6.49 8.03 -2.06
CA VAL A 78 7.33 6.83 -2.27
C VAL A 78 7.36 6.44 -3.75
N VAL A 79 6.21 6.37 -4.40
CA VAL A 79 6.11 6.09 -5.85
C VAL A 79 6.83 7.18 -6.64
N ALA A 80 6.63 8.46 -6.33
CA ALA A 80 7.32 9.55 -6.99
C ALA A 80 8.85 9.45 -6.88
N ILE A 81 9.38 9.02 -5.72
CA ILE A 81 10.81 8.78 -5.52
C ILE A 81 11.28 7.61 -6.40
N ILE A 82 10.58 6.48 -6.37
CA ILE A 82 10.92 5.27 -7.16
C ILE A 82 10.93 5.56 -8.67
N LEU A 83 10.02 6.40 -9.13
CA LEU A 83 9.86 6.80 -10.53
C LEU A 83 10.80 7.94 -10.96
N SER A 84 11.57 8.52 -10.04
CA SER A 84 12.40 9.67 -10.37
C SER A 84 13.59 9.30 -11.25
N GLN A 85 13.95 10.21 -12.15
CA GLN A 85 15.01 10.05 -13.16
C GLN A 85 16.37 9.71 -12.55
N ARG A 86 16.62 10.17 -11.33
CA ARG A 86 17.87 9.93 -10.61
C ARG A 86 18.17 8.44 -10.38
N TYR A 87 17.12 7.61 -10.28
CA TYR A 87 17.27 6.16 -10.09
C TYR A 87 17.14 5.37 -11.39
N ALA A 88 16.71 6.00 -12.49
CA ALA A 88 16.59 5.36 -13.80
C ALA A 88 17.94 5.15 -14.48
N LEU A 89 18.98 5.89 -14.06
CA LEU A 89 20.35 5.77 -14.55
C LEU A 89 21.12 4.54 -14.04
N LEU A 90 20.61 3.85 -13.00
CA LEU A 90 21.21 2.60 -12.52
C LEU A 90 20.71 1.43 -13.38
N ILE A 91 21.63 0.81 -14.13
CA ILE A 91 21.36 -0.34 -15.01
C ILE A 91 21.11 -1.61 -14.19
N ASP A 92 21.79 -1.78 -13.05
CA ASP A 92 21.68 -2.97 -12.21
C ASP A 92 20.40 -2.96 -11.33
N PRO A 93 19.52 -3.98 -11.44
CA PRO A 93 18.23 -3.99 -10.75
C PRO A 93 18.36 -4.15 -9.23
N LEU A 94 19.34 -4.94 -8.77
CA LEU A 94 19.59 -5.16 -7.35
C LEU A 94 20.15 -3.90 -6.68
N GLU A 95 21.08 -3.22 -7.34
CA GLU A 95 21.68 -1.99 -6.83
C GLU A 95 20.65 -0.86 -6.78
N ARG A 96 19.80 -0.76 -7.81
CA ARG A 96 18.66 0.16 -7.83
C ARG A 96 17.75 -0.09 -6.63
N PHE A 97 17.37 -1.33 -6.36
CA PHE A 97 16.52 -1.68 -5.21
C PHE A 97 17.16 -1.28 -3.88
N VAL A 98 18.40 -1.69 -3.62
CA VAL A 98 19.09 -1.41 -2.35
C VAL A 98 19.25 0.09 -2.12
N PHE A 99 19.64 0.83 -3.16
CA PHE A 99 19.83 2.27 -3.07
C PHE A 99 18.51 3.02 -2.86
N THR A 100 17.46 2.67 -3.61
CA THR A 100 16.12 3.26 -3.44
C THR A 100 15.56 2.96 -2.05
N MET A 101 15.68 1.73 -1.55
CA MET A 101 15.21 1.37 -0.21
C MET A 101 15.93 2.13 0.90
N ARG A 102 17.26 2.27 0.80
CA ARG A 102 18.05 3.06 1.75
C ARG A 102 17.65 4.54 1.73
N SER A 103 17.43 5.10 0.55
CA SER A 103 16.97 6.49 0.41
C SER A 103 15.58 6.70 1.01
N LEU A 104 14.64 5.77 0.78
CA LEU A 104 13.29 5.85 1.33
C LEU A 104 13.30 5.78 2.86
N GLN A 105 14.09 4.86 3.43
CA GLN A 105 14.24 4.76 4.89
C GLN A 105 14.81 6.07 5.47
N GLY A 106 15.83 6.65 4.85
CA GLY A 106 16.41 7.92 5.29
C GLY A 106 15.41 9.08 5.25
N VAL A 107 14.63 9.18 4.17
CA VAL A 107 13.58 10.20 4.04
C VAL A 107 12.50 10.03 5.12
N LEU A 108 12.03 8.81 5.35
CA LEU A 108 11.00 8.53 6.37
C LEU A 108 11.48 8.87 7.79
N ILE A 109 12.75 8.61 8.11
CA ILE A 109 13.35 8.98 9.40
C ILE A 109 13.35 10.51 9.57
N ILE A 110 13.84 11.25 8.57
CA ILE A 110 13.90 12.72 8.62
C ILE A 110 12.49 13.32 8.74
N VAL A 111 11.54 12.83 7.95
CA VAL A 111 10.13 13.25 8.00
C VAL A 111 9.54 12.97 9.38
N GLY A 112 9.80 11.78 9.95
CA GLY A 112 9.31 11.40 11.27
C GLY A 112 9.89 12.29 12.39
N VAL A 113 11.19 12.56 12.37
CA VAL A 113 11.84 13.47 13.33
C VAL A 113 11.27 14.88 13.21
N PHE A 114 11.12 15.39 11.99
CA PHE A 114 10.50 16.70 11.75
C PHE A 114 9.07 16.76 12.29
N GLN A 115 8.25 15.74 12.00
CA GLN A 115 6.87 15.62 12.49
C GLN A 115 6.83 15.60 14.04
N ALA A 116 7.75 14.88 14.68
CA ALA A 116 7.85 14.81 16.14
C ALA A 116 8.21 16.17 16.76
N VAL A 117 9.16 16.89 16.17
CA VAL A 117 9.57 18.23 16.61
C VAL A 117 8.41 19.23 16.46
N VAL A 118 7.77 19.28 15.30
CA VAL A 118 6.60 20.14 15.04
C VAL A 118 5.43 19.81 15.97
N GLY A 119 5.23 18.52 16.26
CA GLY A 119 4.23 18.04 17.22
C GLY A 119 4.54 18.48 18.65
N PHE A 120 5.80 18.38 19.08
CA PHE A 120 6.25 18.77 20.43
C PHE A 120 6.08 20.28 20.69
N PHE A 121 6.41 21.12 19.70
CA PHE A 121 6.21 22.58 19.81
C PHE A 121 4.73 23.00 19.75
N GLY A 122 3.80 22.06 19.56
CA GLY A 122 2.36 22.35 19.50
C GLY A 122 1.94 23.16 18.28
N ILE A 123 2.84 23.40 17.32
CA ILE A 123 2.58 24.11 16.06
C ILE A 123 1.44 23.42 15.31
N TRP A 124 1.40 22.08 15.36
CA TRP A 124 0.33 21.29 14.76
C TRP A 124 -1.07 21.71 15.25
N ARG A 125 -1.21 22.11 16.52
CA ARG A 125 -2.49 22.55 17.11
C ARG A 125 -2.99 23.86 16.48
N VAL A 126 -2.07 24.74 16.11
CA VAL A 126 -2.40 26.01 15.43
C VAL A 126 -2.91 25.74 14.02
N PHE A 127 -2.25 24.83 13.28
CA PHE A 127 -2.67 24.45 11.93
C PHE A 127 -4.03 23.77 11.88
N ILE A 128 -4.29 22.77 12.74
CA ILE A 128 -5.59 22.07 12.75
C ILE A 128 -6.76 22.98 13.12
N ARG A 129 -6.52 24.11 13.79
CA ARG A 129 -7.57 25.11 14.08
C ARG A 129 -8.08 25.79 12.82
N PHE A 130 -7.26 25.88 11.76
CA PHE A 130 -7.65 26.43 10.47
C PHE A 130 -8.36 25.40 9.58
N LEU A 131 -8.22 24.10 9.85
CA LEU A 131 -8.87 23.04 9.10
C LEU A 131 -10.31 22.85 9.60
N SER A 132 -11.23 23.60 9.00
CA SER A 132 -12.66 23.34 9.17
C SER A 132 -13.04 22.02 8.48
N PRO A 133 -14.09 21.30 8.94
CA PRO A 133 -14.55 20.08 8.29
C PRO A 133 -14.86 20.28 6.80
N LEU A 134 -15.25 21.49 6.40
CA LEU A 134 -15.50 21.87 5.00
C LEU A 134 -14.22 21.83 4.14
N THR A 135 -13.06 22.11 4.73
CA THR A 135 -11.76 22.02 4.04
C THR A 135 -11.11 20.65 4.17
N ALA A 136 -11.38 19.92 5.27
CA ALA A 136 -10.80 18.62 5.53
C ALA A 136 -11.41 17.51 4.64
N VAL A 137 -12.73 17.53 4.41
CA VAL A 137 -13.41 16.54 3.56
C VAL A 137 -12.82 16.48 2.14
N PRO A 138 -12.75 17.58 1.37
CA PRO A 138 -12.19 17.53 0.02
C PRO A 138 -10.71 17.13 0.00
N PHE A 139 -9.95 17.49 1.03
CA PHE A 139 -8.55 17.09 1.15
C PHE A 139 -8.39 15.56 1.30
N VAL A 140 -9.18 14.95 2.19
CA VAL A 140 -9.15 13.50 2.41
C VAL A 140 -9.71 12.75 1.20
N THR A 141 -10.79 13.25 0.58
CA THR A 141 -11.37 12.59 -0.61
C THR A 141 -10.42 12.66 -1.80
N LEU A 142 -9.76 13.79 -2.04
CA LEU A 142 -8.76 13.89 -3.12
C LEU A 142 -7.55 12.98 -2.87
N THR A 143 -7.10 12.84 -1.62
CA THR A 143 -6.03 11.91 -1.25
C THR A 143 -6.45 10.45 -1.52
N GLY A 144 -7.69 10.08 -1.15
CA GLY A 144 -8.25 8.76 -1.43
C GLY A 144 -8.44 8.50 -2.93
N LEU A 145 -9.02 9.46 -3.66
CA LEU A 145 -9.21 9.39 -5.12
C LEU A 145 -7.88 9.24 -5.87
N GLY A 146 -6.81 9.89 -5.40
CA GLY A 146 -5.48 9.72 -5.96
C GLY A 146 -4.95 8.29 -5.84
N LEU A 147 -5.20 7.63 -4.71
CA LEU A 147 -4.85 6.20 -4.52
C LEU A 147 -5.67 5.30 -5.44
N PHE A 148 -6.98 5.57 -5.57
CA PHE A 148 -7.83 4.83 -6.51
C PHE A 148 -7.30 4.95 -7.95
N PHE A 149 -6.96 6.16 -8.41
CA PHE A 149 -6.42 6.37 -9.76
C PHE A 149 -5.11 5.61 -10.00
N SER A 150 -4.29 5.42 -8.96
CA SER A 150 -3.07 4.61 -9.06
C SER A 150 -3.34 3.10 -9.01
N ALA A 151 -4.36 2.65 -8.28
CA ALA A 151 -4.65 1.23 -8.07
C ALA A 151 -5.51 0.60 -9.19
N PHE A 152 -6.47 1.35 -9.73
CA PHE A 152 -7.37 0.89 -10.81
C PHE A 152 -6.63 0.35 -12.04
N PRO A 153 -5.55 0.99 -12.53
CA PRO A 153 -4.76 0.44 -13.64
C PRO A 153 -4.17 -0.96 -13.37
N GLY A 154 -3.88 -1.29 -12.11
CA GLY A 154 -3.43 -2.63 -11.73
C GLY A 154 -4.55 -3.66 -11.81
N VAL A 155 -5.78 -3.28 -11.47
CA VAL A 155 -6.97 -4.13 -11.57
C VAL A 155 -7.36 -4.36 -13.03
N THR A 156 -7.26 -3.34 -13.89
CA THR A 156 -7.62 -3.45 -15.31
C THR A 156 -6.68 -4.36 -16.10
N LYS A 157 -5.42 -4.50 -15.68
CA LYS A 157 -4.49 -5.46 -16.30
C LYS A 157 -4.95 -6.91 -16.14
N CYS A 158 -5.68 -7.21 -15.05
CA CYS A 158 -6.15 -8.56 -14.70
C CYS A 158 -7.64 -8.52 -14.40
N ILE A 159 -8.43 -8.12 -15.39
CA ILE A 159 -9.85 -7.85 -15.21
C ILE A 159 -10.61 -9.09 -14.71
N GLU A 160 -10.19 -10.31 -15.07
CA GLU A 160 -10.82 -11.57 -14.68
C GLU A 160 -10.76 -11.86 -13.19
N VAL A 161 -9.66 -11.48 -12.50
CA VAL A 161 -9.53 -11.62 -11.03
C VAL A 161 -9.96 -10.34 -10.33
N GLY A 162 -9.66 -9.19 -10.94
CA GLY A 162 -9.90 -7.87 -10.38
C GLY A 162 -11.38 -7.48 -10.30
N LEU A 163 -12.18 -7.82 -11.31
CA LEU A 163 -13.61 -7.49 -11.34
C LEU A 163 -14.39 -8.29 -10.28
N PRO A 164 -14.24 -9.62 -10.14
CA PRO A 164 -14.87 -10.36 -9.04
C PRO A 164 -14.43 -9.86 -7.67
N ALA A 165 -13.15 -9.50 -7.51
CA ALA A 165 -12.64 -8.95 -6.27
C ALA A 165 -13.35 -7.64 -5.88
N LEU A 166 -13.52 -6.72 -6.82
CA LEU A 166 -14.20 -5.44 -6.58
C LEU A 166 -15.70 -5.64 -6.29
N VAL A 167 -16.38 -6.48 -7.08
CA VAL A 167 -17.80 -6.78 -6.90
C VAL A 167 -18.06 -7.45 -5.55
N LEU A 168 -17.28 -8.48 -5.20
CA LEU A 168 -17.40 -9.15 -3.91
C LEU A 168 -17.09 -8.21 -2.75
N LEU A 169 -16.06 -7.37 -2.87
CA LEU A 169 -15.72 -6.40 -1.82
C LEU A 169 -16.87 -5.43 -1.57
N VAL A 170 -17.51 -4.89 -2.61
CA VAL A 170 -18.67 -4.00 -2.46
C VAL A 170 -19.84 -4.75 -1.85
N ILE A 171 -20.16 -5.97 -2.30
CA ILE A 171 -21.25 -6.76 -1.75
C ILE A 171 -21.02 -7.08 -0.26
N PHE A 172 -19.84 -7.52 0.13
CA PHE A 172 -19.56 -7.84 1.54
C PHE A 172 -19.42 -6.58 2.41
N ALA A 173 -18.85 -5.49 1.90
CA ALA A 173 -18.68 -4.26 2.66
C ALA A 173 -19.99 -3.47 2.86
N GLU A 174 -20.86 -3.40 1.83
CA GLU A 174 -22.10 -2.62 1.86
C GLU A 174 -23.32 -3.48 2.24
N TYR A 175 -23.50 -4.63 1.59
CA TYR A 175 -24.71 -5.43 1.76
C TYR A 175 -24.64 -6.36 2.98
N ALA A 176 -23.53 -7.08 3.16
CA ALA A 176 -23.39 -7.99 4.30
C ALA A 176 -23.27 -7.25 5.64
N SER A 177 -22.66 -6.06 5.66
CA SER A 177 -22.60 -5.23 6.86
C SER A 177 -23.99 -4.78 7.33
N HIS A 178 -24.92 -4.49 6.39
CA HIS A 178 -26.28 -4.08 6.71
C HIS A 178 -27.20 -5.25 7.09
N VAL A 179 -27.07 -6.41 6.42
CA VAL A 179 -27.95 -7.58 6.61
C VAL A 179 -27.50 -8.48 7.78
N PHE A 180 -26.18 -8.71 7.95
CA PHE A 180 -25.65 -9.61 9.00
C PHE A 180 -25.32 -8.91 10.32
N ALA A 181 -25.50 -7.58 10.43
CA ALA A 181 -25.34 -6.82 11.68
C ALA A 181 -26.17 -7.38 12.86
N LYS A 182 -27.26 -8.10 12.57
CA LYS A 182 -28.13 -8.70 13.60
C LYS A 182 -27.74 -10.13 14.03
N GLY A 183 -26.81 -10.80 13.35
CA GLY A 183 -26.63 -12.25 13.50
C GLY A 183 -25.20 -12.75 13.74
N SER A 184 -24.14 -12.04 13.33
CA SER A 184 -22.76 -12.53 13.49
C SER A 184 -21.74 -11.40 13.70
N PHE A 185 -20.97 -11.52 14.79
CA PHE A 185 -19.90 -10.58 15.16
C PHE A 185 -18.81 -10.45 14.08
N VAL A 186 -18.52 -11.54 13.36
CA VAL A 186 -17.43 -11.61 12.37
C VAL A 186 -17.75 -10.81 11.11
N PHE A 187 -18.97 -10.95 10.58
CA PHE A 187 -19.38 -10.28 9.34
C PHE A 187 -19.59 -8.77 9.51
N SER A 188 -19.89 -8.30 10.73
CA SER A 188 -20.05 -6.88 11.01
C SER A 188 -18.72 -6.13 11.15
N ARG A 189 -17.67 -6.78 11.67
CA ARG A 189 -16.38 -6.12 11.98
C ARG A 189 -15.31 -6.33 10.92
N CYS A 190 -15.36 -7.44 10.18
CA CYS A 190 -14.27 -7.84 9.28
C CYS A 190 -14.72 -8.24 7.85
N PRO A 191 -15.66 -7.52 7.19
CA PRO A 191 -16.14 -7.91 5.86
C PRO A 191 -15.02 -7.95 4.80
N VAL A 192 -14.04 -7.04 4.92
CA VAL A 192 -12.89 -6.97 4.00
C VAL A 192 -12.01 -8.24 4.11
N LEU A 193 -11.75 -8.74 5.32
CA LEU A 193 -10.94 -9.95 5.51
C LEU A 193 -11.62 -11.19 4.92
N VAL A 194 -12.94 -11.31 5.12
CA VAL A 194 -13.73 -12.41 4.53
C VAL A 194 -13.64 -12.37 3.01
N THR A 195 -13.75 -11.18 2.42
CA THR A 195 -13.63 -11.00 0.96
C THR A 195 -12.25 -11.44 0.47
N VAL A 196 -11.18 -11.05 1.16
CA VAL A 196 -9.80 -11.44 0.80
C VAL A 196 -9.62 -12.96 0.84
N VAL A 197 -10.16 -13.65 1.85
CA VAL A 197 -10.10 -15.12 1.93
C VAL A 197 -10.83 -15.77 0.75
N ILE A 198 -12.01 -15.27 0.39
CA ILE A 198 -12.79 -15.80 -0.74
C ILE A 198 -12.06 -15.58 -2.06
N ILE A 199 -11.52 -14.37 -2.30
CA ILE A 199 -10.75 -14.06 -3.50
C ILE A 199 -9.48 -14.92 -3.58
N TRP A 200 -8.82 -15.17 -2.46
CA TRP A 200 -7.64 -16.01 -2.41
C TRP A 200 -7.95 -17.46 -2.82
N ILE A 201 -9.04 -18.04 -2.30
CA ILE A 201 -9.51 -19.37 -2.71
C ILE A 201 -9.87 -19.38 -4.21
N TYR A 202 -10.54 -18.32 -4.69
CA TYR A 202 -10.88 -18.18 -6.10
C TYR A 202 -9.63 -18.13 -7.00
N ALA A 203 -8.59 -17.41 -6.57
CA ALA A 203 -7.31 -17.33 -7.27
C ALA A 203 -6.58 -18.68 -7.31
N GLU A 204 -6.59 -19.45 -6.22
CA GLU A 204 -6.04 -20.82 -6.19
C GLU A 204 -6.77 -21.74 -7.19
N ILE A 205 -8.10 -21.66 -7.26
CA ILE A 205 -8.90 -22.45 -8.21
C ILE A 205 -8.56 -22.07 -9.67
N LEU A 206 -8.45 -20.77 -9.97
CA LEU A 206 -8.06 -20.30 -11.30
C LEU A 206 -6.65 -20.72 -11.70
N THR A 207 -5.73 -20.72 -10.73
CA THR A 207 -4.35 -21.19 -10.90
C THR A 207 -4.33 -22.68 -11.22
N ALA A 208 -5.07 -23.50 -10.46
CA ALA A 208 -5.18 -24.94 -10.68
C ALA A 208 -5.90 -25.30 -12.00
N ALA A 209 -6.86 -24.47 -12.43
CA ALA A 209 -7.57 -24.64 -13.70
C ALA A 209 -6.73 -24.29 -14.94
N GLY A 210 -5.54 -23.72 -14.77
CA GLY A 210 -4.61 -23.40 -15.86
C GLY A 210 -5.09 -22.29 -16.79
N ALA A 211 -6.03 -21.44 -16.35
CA ALA A 211 -6.57 -20.33 -17.14
C ALA A 211 -5.49 -19.37 -17.66
N TYR A 212 -4.33 -19.30 -16.98
CA TYR A 212 -3.18 -18.47 -17.34
C TYR A 212 -2.00 -19.23 -17.95
N ASN A 213 -2.08 -20.56 -18.12
CA ASN A 213 -0.99 -21.38 -18.65
C ASN A 213 -0.81 -21.24 -20.18
N GLN A 214 -1.66 -20.45 -20.84
CA GLN A 214 -1.67 -20.24 -22.29
C GLN A 214 -0.77 -19.06 -22.75
N LEU A 215 -0.21 -18.27 -21.83
CA LEU A 215 0.77 -17.21 -22.14
C LEU A 215 2.15 -17.64 -21.63
N GLY A 216 2.82 -18.45 -22.46
CA GLY A 216 3.99 -19.24 -22.10
C GLY A 216 5.16 -18.49 -21.47
N ILE A 217 5.69 -19.07 -20.39
CA ILE A 217 7.12 -19.03 -20.04
C ILE A 217 7.50 -20.44 -19.57
N THR A 218 7.99 -21.26 -20.51
CA THR A 218 9.08 -22.22 -20.22
C THR A 218 10.38 -21.47 -20.05
#